data_AF-K7R4I4-F1
#
_entry.id   AF-K7R4I4-F1
#
_cell.length_a   1.000
_cell.length_b   1.000
_cell.length_c   1.000
_cell.angle_alpha   90.00
_cell.angle_beta   90.00
_cell.angle_gamma   90.00
#
_symmetry.space_group_name_H-M   'P 1'
#
loop_
_entity.id
_entity.type
_entity.pdbx_description
1 polymer ?
#
loop_
_entity_poly.entity_id
_entity_poly.type
_entity_poly.pdbx_seq_one_letter_code
_entity_poly.pdbx_strand_id
1 'polypeptide(L)'
;MKRLALLLFLVPALAQGLVLPFEGPRGYQLAQAFALGLQAPPPTLPALLLPEPPWRQGYELVGGLYTKAGAALAREITGADWVLLGREEERGLRVFLAKGEGVEEGLFPTPGLAWLWLQGKGLAPRYSPLPEPLLPEERLRALAQGEDPDPLHRSALDLKEGRGSGLLEGLLPGRLLLLWQGRPPAAYEALDLLAQGKKEEALRAAEGLEKGGLLDRLTAHLLYRALEDGRWKGSARALAEAYPYLAFAWEEVSFAAFEEGRGEEAREALLKALKLRPDHWLYWTNLGWAHYLTGDLPRAILASERAVRLAPNATAYYNLGLFRAIYGDFLGAKAAYDRALRLDEGEDVEAALKDLEEREEPLALFFRAYLSERAGLEAKALYRAFLEAHPRHPAAPLAQRALKRLEGDGVALTLLRLVLIPGDRDARPFRAGEAIFPEVRLEGSPFLPKGELRVALLAPEGPAAEEAKPLGFPPLTTALVETGPAVTPKAPGRYTLEVRYGPARASLPLEVGPPSLARKLYALGLLPKDLSGRDLLTPEEALGERGEVLLLERTAEALREAAPLATSERLRSPLKGGPFAGKSVQELLREATPELARAFYEKVVEAPELLGDQDAVNAFVNWVLESVTP
;
A
#
# COMPACT_ATOMS: atom_id res chain seq x y z
N MET A 1 18.82 29.69 30.31
CA MET A 1 17.68 30.49 29.79
C MET A 1 18.04 31.95 29.47
N LYS A 2 18.48 32.80 30.41
CA LYS A 2 18.80 34.22 30.11
C LYS A 2 19.99 34.46 29.16
N ARG A 3 20.93 33.51 29.01
CA ARG A 3 22.05 33.61 28.04
C ARG A 3 21.67 33.26 26.59
N LEU A 4 20.64 32.42 26.37
CA LEU A 4 20.20 32.04 25.02
C LEU A 4 19.44 33.20 24.35
N ALA A 5 18.58 33.88 25.11
CA ALA A 5 17.82 35.03 24.63
C ALA A 5 18.68 36.27 24.35
N LEU A 6 19.85 36.39 24.97
CA LEU A 6 20.71 37.57 24.84
C LEU A 6 21.68 37.50 23.65
N LEU A 7 21.92 36.31 23.08
CA LEU A 7 22.82 36.11 21.93
C LEU A 7 22.10 36.22 20.57
N LEU A 8 20.76 36.23 20.55
CA LEU A 8 19.95 36.30 19.34
C LEU A 8 19.62 37.73 18.85
N PHE A 9 19.86 38.76 19.66
CA PHE A 9 19.36 40.12 19.39
C PHE A 9 20.39 41.13 18.83
N LEU A 10 21.57 40.67 18.42
CA LEU A 10 22.65 41.57 17.96
C LEU A 10 23.49 40.94 16.84
N VAL A 11 22.87 40.61 15.70
CA VAL A 11 23.63 40.40 14.45
C VAL A 11 22.83 40.95 13.25
N PRO A 12 23.41 41.89 12.45
CA PRO A 12 22.80 42.33 11.21
C PRO A 12 22.96 41.24 10.13
N ALA A 13 21.86 40.89 9.46
CA ALA A 13 21.77 40.07 8.24
C ALA A 13 22.66 38.81 8.20
N LEU A 14 22.24 37.76 8.91
CA LEU A 14 22.87 36.43 8.88
C LEU A 14 22.62 35.72 7.55
N ALA A 15 23.66 35.08 7.02
CA ALA A 15 23.64 34.29 5.78
C ALA A 15 22.52 33.25 5.82
N GLN A 16 21.71 33.13 4.76
CA GLN A 16 20.45 32.37 4.74
C GLN A 16 20.70 30.85 4.60
N GLY A 17 21.61 30.30 5.40
CA GLY A 17 21.97 28.88 5.40
C GLY A 17 21.35 28.09 6.53
N LEU A 18 21.23 26.78 6.34
CA LEU A 18 20.67 25.86 7.33
C LEU A 18 21.64 24.74 7.67
N VAL A 19 21.70 24.41 8.95
CA VAL A 19 22.22 23.12 9.41
C VAL A 19 21.00 22.27 9.74
N LEU A 20 20.85 21.13 9.05
CA LEU A 20 19.83 20.14 9.37
C LEU A 20 20.36 19.20 10.46
N PRO A 21 19.48 18.49 11.19
CA PRO A 21 19.91 17.44 12.10
C PRO A 21 20.87 16.47 11.40
N PHE A 22 21.91 16.01 12.09
CA PHE A 22 22.76 14.95 11.56
C PHE A 22 22.17 13.60 11.92
N GLU A 23 22.41 12.59 11.09
CA GLU A 23 22.07 11.21 11.37
C GLU A 23 23.12 10.60 12.31
N GLY A 24 22.66 9.92 13.36
CA GLY A 24 23.53 9.22 14.30
C GLY A 24 23.16 9.43 15.76
N PRO A 25 23.84 8.73 16.69
CA PRO A 25 23.56 8.80 18.13
C PRO A 25 23.74 10.19 18.74
N ARG A 26 24.71 10.99 18.26
CA ARG A 26 25.00 12.36 18.72
C ARG A 26 24.70 13.40 17.64
N GLY A 27 23.85 13.02 16.68
CA GLY A 27 23.60 13.80 15.49
C GLY A 27 23.08 15.22 15.78
N TYR A 28 22.19 15.37 16.77
CA TYR A 28 21.65 16.69 17.10
C TYR A 28 22.67 17.57 17.81
N GLN A 29 23.47 17.02 18.73
CA GLN A 29 24.56 17.75 19.39
C GLN A 29 25.61 18.23 18.39
N LEU A 30 26.01 17.36 17.46
CA LEU A 30 26.95 17.73 16.40
C LEU A 30 26.34 18.82 15.52
N ALA A 31 25.11 18.65 15.03
CA ALA A 31 24.43 19.67 14.25
C ALA A 31 24.35 21.01 15.01
N GLN A 32 24.06 21.00 16.31
CA GLN A 32 23.99 22.22 17.13
C GLN A 32 25.36 22.91 17.23
N ALA A 33 26.44 22.16 17.45
CA ALA A 33 27.80 22.70 17.49
C ALA A 33 28.18 23.39 16.18
N PHE A 34 27.88 22.78 15.04
CA PHE A 34 28.11 23.36 13.72
C PHE A 34 27.23 24.59 13.48
N ALA A 35 25.94 24.54 13.83
CA ALA A 35 25.02 25.67 13.68
C ALA A 35 25.49 26.90 14.48
N LEU A 36 25.94 26.70 15.73
CA LEU A 36 26.49 27.77 16.56
C LEU A 36 27.73 28.42 15.93
N GLY A 37 28.64 27.61 15.40
CA GLY A 37 29.86 28.11 14.75
C GLY A 37 29.60 28.86 13.45
N LEU A 38 28.58 28.43 12.70
CA LEU A 38 28.17 29.04 11.43
C LEU A 38 27.18 30.20 11.62
N GLN A 39 26.77 30.47 12.86
CA GLN A 39 25.71 31.43 13.19
C GLN A 39 24.39 31.13 12.45
N ALA A 40 24.09 29.84 12.27
CA ALA A 40 22.86 29.36 11.67
C ALA A 40 21.77 29.14 12.73
N PRO A 41 20.49 29.07 12.33
CA PRO A 41 19.39 28.74 13.23
C PRO A 41 19.61 27.39 13.93
N PRO A 42 19.05 27.18 15.13
CA PRO A 42 19.08 25.89 15.80
C PRO A 42 18.56 24.79 14.86
N PRO A 43 19.27 23.66 14.68
CA PRO A 43 18.91 22.61 13.72
C PRO A 43 17.59 21.90 14.08
N THR A 44 17.11 22.07 15.31
CA THR A 44 15.81 21.60 15.78
C THR A 44 14.63 22.36 15.15
N LEU A 45 14.82 23.61 14.70
CA LEU A 45 13.79 24.37 13.99
C LEU A 45 13.54 23.84 12.56
N PRO A 46 14.56 23.71 11.69
CA PRO A 46 14.34 23.09 10.40
C PRO A 46 13.99 21.60 10.52
N ALA A 47 14.31 20.90 11.63
CA ALA A 47 13.77 19.56 11.86
C ALA A 47 12.23 19.52 11.92
N LEU A 48 11.61 20.54 12.53
CA LEU A 48 10.14 20.66 12.62
C LEU A 48 9.51 21.09 11.29
N LEU A 49 10.23 21.95 10.55
CA LEU A 49 9.71 22.73 9.43
C LEU A 49 10.18 22.25 8.06
N LEU A 50 11.15 21.35 7.96
CA LEU A 50 11.55 20.76 6.68
C LEU A 50 10.32 20.05 6.09
N PRO A 51 9.79 20.53 4.95
CA PRO A 51 8.57 19.95 4.40
C PRO A 51 8.92 18.65 3.67
N GLU A 52 7.94 17.76 3.64
CA GLU A 52 8.03 16.58 2.78
C GLU A 52 8.00 17.03 1.31
N PRO A 53 8.78 16.39 0.42
CA PRO A 53 8.68 16.60 -1.00
C PRO A 53 7.24 16.34 -1.52
N PRO A 54 6.82 16.99 -2.62
CA PRO A 54 5.41 16.95 -3.07
C PRO A 54 4.96 15.61 -3.68
N TRP A 55 5.85 14.62 -3.76
CA TRP A 55 5.59 13.29 -4.33
C TRP A 55 5.59 12.18 -3.27
N ARG A 56 5.05 11.01 -3.64
CA ARG A 56 5.09 9.81 -2.80
C ARG A 56 6.54 9.34 -2.59
N GLN A 57 6.84 8.76 -1.43
CA GLN A 57 8.17 8.29 -1.01
C GLN A 57 9.14 9.40 -0.55
N GLY A 58 8.75 10.68 -0.59
CA GLY A 58 9.53 11.78 -0.02
C GLY A 58 10.99 11.80 -0.48
N TYR A 59 11.92 11.82 0.48
CA TYR A 59 13.36 11.83 0.19
C TYR A 59 13.93 10.48 -0.28
N GLU A 60 13.20 9.37 -0.16
CA GLU A 60 13.68 8.05 -0.62
C GLU A 60 13.93 8.03 -2.14
N LEU A 61 13.18 8.81 -2.90
CA LEU A 61 13.35 8.96 -4.35
C LEU A 61 14.75 9.46 -4.73
N VAL A 62 15.38 10.26 -3.86
CA VAL A 62 16.74 10.77 -4.03
C VAL A 62 17.77 9.97 -3.22
N GLY A 63 17.39 8.79 -2.72
CA GLY A 63 18.23 7.91 -1.90
C GLY A 63 18.31 8.29 -0.43
N GLY A 64 17.39 9.12 0.06
CA GLY A 64 17.33 9.63 1.43
C GLY A 64 17.94 11.02 1.58
N LEU A 65 17.63 11.66 2.72
CA LEU A 65 18.06 13.03 3.04
C LEU A 65 19.59 13.16 3.15
N TYR A 66 20.26 12.16 3.71
CA TYR A 66 21.72 12.16 3.98
C TYR A 66 22.53 11.65 2.78
N THR A 67 22.23 12.19 1.60
CA THR A 67 22.94 11.93 0.35
C THR A 67 23.23 13.25 -0.38
N LYS A 68 24.03 13.23 -1.45
CA LYS A 68 24.21 14.42 -2.29
C LYS A 68 22.90 14.93 -2.88
N ALA A 69 22.06 14.02 -3.37
CA ALA A 69 20.78 14.40 -3.96
C ALA A 69 19.77 14.87 -2.90
N GLY A 70 19.73 14.23 -1.73
CA GLY A 70 18.94 14.68 -0.58
C GLY A 70 19.34 16.08 -0.11
N ALA A 71 20.64 16.36 0.01
CA ALA A 71 21.14 17.68 0.39
C ALA A 71 20.82 18.77 -0.64
N ALA A 72 20.98 18.47 -1.93
CA ALA A 72 20.58 19.38 -3.02
C ALA A 72 19.08 19.70 -2.95
N LEU A 73 18.25 18.66 -2.80
CA LEU A 73 16.80 18.80 -2.75
C LEU A 73 16.35 19.60 -1.53
N ALA A 74 16.89 19.30 -0.35
CA ALA A 74 16.59 20.02 0.88
C ALA A 74 16.95 21.52 0.78
N ARG A 75 18.08 21.86 0.14
CA ARG A 75 18.45 23.26 -0.12
C ARG A 75 17.42 23.96 -1.00
N GLU A 76 16.98 23.32 -2.07
CA GLU A 76 16.03 23.94 -3.00
C GLU A 76 14.63 24.10 -2.42
N ILE A 77 14.16 23.09 -1.70
CA ILE A 77 12.88 23.09 -1.00
C ILE A 77 12.85 24.22 0.05
N THR A 78 13.90 24.31 0.87
CA THR A 78 13.98 25.35 1.91
C THR A 78 14.27 26.73 1.33
N GLY A 79 14.92 26.80 0.16
CA GLY A 79 15.42 28.04 -0.43
C GLY A 79 16.62 28.63 0.32
N ALA A 80 17.34 27.82 1.10
CA ALA A 80 18.55 28.25 1.79
C ALA A 80 19.71 28.46 0.79
N ASP A 81 20.59 29.42 1.07
CA ASP A 81 21.81 29.67 0.29
C ASP A 81 22.75 28.46 0.32
N TRP A 82 22.80 27.81 1.49
CA TRP A 82 23.50 26.57 1.71
C TRP A 82 22.78 25.68 2.74
N VAL A 83 22.92 24.37 2.58
CA VAL A 83 22.46 23.38 3.57
C VAL A 83 23.62 22.49 3.95
N LEU A 84 23.81 22.30 5.26
CA LEU A 84 24.76 21.36 5.84
C LEU A 84 24.01 20.18 6.46
N LEU A 85 24.39 18.98 6.03
CA LEU A 85 23.91 17.70 6.55
C LEU A 85 25.10 16.85 6.98
N GLY A 86 24.87 15.92 7.88
CA GLY A 86 25.91 15.00 8.34
C GLY A 86 25.35 13.67 8.78
N ARG A 87 26.20 12.64 8.73
CA ARG A 87 25.90 11.29 9.17
C ARG A 87 27.10 10.70 9.89
N GLU A 88 26.90 10.23 11.11
CA GLU A 88 27.89 9.42 11.82
C GLU A 88 27.98 8.03 11.15
N GLU A 89 29.18 7.67 10.72
CA GLU A 89 29.53 6.35 10.18
C GLU A 89 30.62 5.73 11.07
N GLU A 90 30.83 4.41 10.98
CA GLU A 90 31.86 3.71 11.77
C GLU A 90 33.26 4.33 11.64
N ARG A 91 33.55 4.94 10.48
CA ARG A 91 34.87 5.52 10.14
C ARG A 91 34.95 7.03 10.36
N GLY A 92 33.91 7.68 10.87
CA GLY A 92 33.90 9.11 11.15
C GLY A 92 32.59 9.81 10.80
N LEU A 93 32.63 11.14 10.66
CA LEU A 93 31.50 11.97 10.29
C LEU A 93 31.53 12.25 8.79
N ARG A 94 30.54 11.74 8.05
CA ARG A 94 30.28 12.14 6.67
C ARG A 94 29.49 13.44 6.68
N VAL A 95 29.89 14.42 5.87
CA VAL A 95 29.26 15.73 5.79
C VAL A 95 28.94 16.07 4.34
N PHE A 96 27.76 16.60 4.11
CA PHE A 96 27.28 17.10 2.82
C PHE A 96 27.01 18.58 2.92
N LEU A 97 27.63 19.36 2.04
CA LEU A 97 27.42 20.80 1.91
C LEU A 97 26.83 21.09 0.53
N ALA A 98 25.54 21.42 0.50
CA ALA A 98 24.87 21.91 -0.70
C ALA A 98 24.94 23.43 -0.74
N LYS A 99 25.52 24.03 -1.79
CA LYS A 99 25.58 25.49 -2.00
C LYS A 99 25.46 25.82 -3.50
N GLY A 100 24.88 26.94 -3.89
CA GLY A 100 24.74 27.44 -5.29
C GLY A 100 25.00 26.41 -6.41
N GLU A 101 26.28 26.17 -6.72
CA GLU A 101 26.85 25.39 -7.83
C GLU A 101 26.86 23.85 -7.68
N GLY A 102 26.46 23.27 -6.54
CA GLY A 102 26.41 21.82 -6.39
C GLY A 102 26.48 21.32 -4.95
N VAL A 103 26.87 20.06 -4.78
CA VAL A 103 27.00 19.41 -3.47
C VAL A 103 28.40 18.85 -3.28
N GLU A 104 29.08 19.34 -2.26
CA GLU A 104 30.37 18.85 -1.81
C GLU A 104 30.18 17.84 -0.67
N GLU A 105 31.00 16.80 -0.65
CA GLU A 105 30.92 15.72 0.35
C GLU A 105 32.31 15.39 0.87
N GLY A 106 32.41 15.07 2.16
CA GLY A 106 33.63 14.53 2.76
C GLY A 106 33.33 13.59 3.93
N LEU A 107 34.19 12.58 4.12
CA LEU A 107 34.19 11.70 5.30
C LEU A 107 35.40 12.05 6.17
N PHE A 108 35.14 12.46 7.41
CA PHE A 108 36.17 12.98 8.31
C PHE A 108 36.28 12.11 9.57
N PRO A 109 37.49 11.67 9.96
CA PRO A 109 37.67 10.87 11.18
C PRO A 109 37.18 11.54 12.47
N THR A 110 37.14 12.88 12.50
CA THR A 110 36.66 13.65 13.65
C THR A 110 35.82 14.86 13.21
N PRO A 111 34.86 15.32 14.03
CA PRO A 111 34.10 16.54 13.76
C PRO A 111 34.96 17.79 13.60
N GLY A 112 36.10 17.86 14.31
CA GLY A 112 37.05 18.97 14.20
C GLY A 112 37.69 19.07 12.81
N LEU A 113 37.95 17.95 12.14
CA LEU A 113 38.46 17.95 10.76
C LEU A 113 37.39 18.39 9.76
N ALA A 114 36.13 17.98 9.97
CA ALA A 114 35.00 18.50 9.19
C ALA A 114 34.83 20.02 9.39
N TRP A 115 35.01 20.53 10.61
CA TRP A 115 34.99 21.95 10.91
C TRP A 115 36.10 22.72 10.19
N LEU A 116 37.35 22.21 10.22
CA LEU A 116 38.46 22.80 9.46
C LEU A 116 38.20 22.80 7.95
N TRP A 117 37.57 21.75 7.43
CA TRP A 117 37.15 21.72 6.03
C TRP A 117 36.18 22.85 5.70
N LEU A 118 35.18 23.12 6.54
CA LEU A 118 34.26 24.26 6.37
C LEU A 118 34.94 25.63 6.47
N GLN A 119 35.98 25.78 7.30
CA GLN A 119 36.81 26.99 7.32
C GLN A 119 37.54 27.19 5.99
N GLY A 120 38.05 26.10 5.42
CA GLY A 120 38.63 26.09 4.07
C GLY A 120 37.64 26.47 2.97
N LYS A 121 36.34 26.24 3.19
CA LYS A 121 35.24 26.68 2.30
C LYS A 121 34.77 28.11 2.53
N GLY A 122 35.33 28.81 3.54
CA GLY A 122 34.94 30.18 3.87
C GLY A 122 33.59 30.31 4.57
N LEU A 123 32.98 29.20 5.02
CA LEU A 123 31.72 29.23 5.77
C LEU A 123 31.93 29.43 7.27
N ALA A 124 33.07 28.97 7.80
CA ALA A 124 33.40 29.07 9.21
C ALA A 124 34.56 30.05 9.46
N PRO A 125 34.61 30.73 10.62
CA PRO A 125 35.73 31.59 11.00
C PRO A 125 37.06 30.82 11.01
N ARG A 126 38.10 31.38 10.38
CA ARG A 126 39.43 30.75 10.35
C ARG A 126 40.03 30.66 11.75
N TYR A 127 40.67 29.54 12.04
CA TYR A 127 41.40 29.27 13.29
C TYR A 127 40.53 29.23 14.55
N SER A 128 39.21 29.15 14.43
CA SER A 128 38.32 28.94 15.59
C SER A 128 38.10 27.45 15.85
N PRO A 129 38.03 26.99 17.11
CA PRO A 129 37.61 25.63 17.41
C PRO A 129 36.12 25.44 17.06
N LEU A 130 35.69 24.18 16.88
CA LEU A 130 34.28 23.84 16.81
C LEU A 130 33.64 24.16 18.17
N PRO A 131 32.55 24.93 18.24
CA PRO A 131 31.88 25.23 19.51
C PRO A 131 31.37 23.96 20.21
N GLU A 132 31.24 24.02 21.53
CA GLU A 132 30.56 22.96 22.29
C GLU A 132 29.04 23.07 22.13
N PRO A 133 28.31 21.93 22.06
CA PRO A 133 26.85 21.94 22.08
C PRO A 133 26.34 22.49 23.41
N LEU A 134 25.22 23.23 23.35
CA LEU A 134 24.62 23.90 24.51
C LEU A 134 23.62 23.02 25.28
N LEU A 135 23.04 22.03 24.60
CA LEU A 135 21.99 21.17 25.16
C LEU A 135 22.37 19.69 25.04
N PRO A 136 21.86 18.83 25.95
CA PRO A 136 22.01 17.39 25.83
C PRO A 136 21.21 16.86 24.62
N GLU A 137 21.66 15.74 24.07
CA GLU A 137 21.06 15.09 22.89
C GLU A 137 19.57 14.80 23.10
N GLU A 138 19.16 14.30 24.29
CA GLU A 138 17.75 13.99 24.56
C GLU A 138 16.87 15.26 24.48
N ARG A 139 17.37 16.38 25.00
CA ARG A 139 16.62 17.64 24.95
C ARG A 139 16.48 18.17 23.53
N LEU A 140 17.52 18.02 22.71
CA LEU A 140 17.47 18.45 21.30
C LEU A 140 16.49 17.61 20.48
N ARG A 141 16.44 16.29 20.72
CA ARG A 141 15.47 15.39 20.09
C ARG A 141 14.04 15.74 20.48
N ALA A 142 13.78 15.96 21.77
CA ALA A 142 12.47 16.40 22.26
C ALA A 142 12.02 17.69 21.56
N LEU A 143 12.89 18.70 21.48
CA LEU A 143 12.59 19.96 20.77
C LEU A 143 12.31 19.76 19.28
N ALA A 144 13.09 18.91 18.60
CA ALA A 144 12.91 18.59 17.18
C ALA A 144 11.61 17.81 16.90
N GLN A 145 11.04 17.16 17.92
CA GLN A 145 9.76 16.45 17.86
C GLN A 145 8.58 17.33 18.30
N GLY A 146 8.84 18.55 18.77
CA GLY A 146 7.82 19.48 19.25
C GLY A 146 7.41 19.24 20.70
N GLU A 147 8.17 18.45 21.44
CA GLU A 147 7.92 18.14 22.85
C GLU A 147 8.49 19.22 23.77
N ASP A 148 7.72 19.62 24.79
CA ASP A 148 8.03 20.68 25.75
C ASP A 148 8.67 21.93 25.08
N PRO A 149 7.99 22.55 24.10
CA PRO A 149 8.60 23.53 23.21
C PRO A 149 8.93 24.82 23.95
N ASP A 150 10.12 25.36 23.68
CA ASP A 150 10.42 26.76 24.04
C ASP A 150 9.65 27.74 23.13
N PRO A 151 9.66 29.06 23.40
CA PRO A 151 8.88 30.02 22.61
C PRO A 151 9.20 30.02 21.10
N LEU A 152 10.44 29.72 20.67
CA LEU A 152 10.80 29.65 19.26
C LEU A 152 10.23 28.40 18.59
N HIS A 153 10.31 27.25 19.27
CA HIS A 153 9.75 25.99 18.77
C HIS A 153 8.22 26.02 18.77
N ARG A 154 7.59 26.69 19.74
CA ARG A 154 6.15 26.93 19.73
C ARG A 154 5.74 27.77 18.52
N SER A 155 6.50 28.82 18.18
CA SER A 155 6.25 29.60 16.95
C SER A 155 6.42 28.78 15.68
N ALA A 156 7.34 27.80 15.65
CA ALA A 156 7.49 26.89 14.52
C ALA A 156 6.30 25.93 14.38
N LEU A 157 5.80 25.38 15.49
CA LEU A 157 4.60 24.55 15.48
C LEU A 157 3.36 25.35 15.06
N ASP A 158 3.20 26.57 15.58
CA ASP A 158 2.12 27.47 15.19
C ASP A 158 2.17 27.79 13.68
N LEU A 159 3.35 28.12 13.14
CA LEU A 159 3.53 28.33 11.71
C LEU A 159 3.15 27.10 10.88
N LYS A 160 3.56 25.90 11.31
CA LYS A 160 3.22 24.63 10.65
C LYS A 160 1.71 24.38 10.62
N GLU A 161 0.98 24.84 11.63
CA GLU A 161 -0.48 24.81 11.73
C GLU A 161 -1.17 26.00 11.01
N GLY A 162 -0.42 26.82 10.28
CA GLY A 162 -0.95 27.99 9.56
C GLY A 162 -1.20 29.22 10.44
N ARG A 163 -0.68 29.24 11.67
CA ARG A 163 -0.86 30.32 12.65
C ARG A 163 0.43 31.16 12.83
N GLY A 164 0.61 32.22 12.05
CA GLY A 164 1.59 33.30 12.30
C GLY A 164 3.10 32.94 12.31
N SER A 165 3.95 33.80 11.74
CA SER A 165 5.40 33.56 11.56
C SER A 165 6.33 34.47 12.38
N GLY A 166 5.79 35.39 13.19
CA GLY A 166 6.51 36.61 13.57
C GLY A 166 7.86 36.45 14.30
N LEU A 167 8.09 35.34 15.03
CA LEU A 167 9.38 35.08 15.69
C LEU A 167 10.43 34.39 14.81
N LEU A 168 10.04 33.91 13.62
CA LEU A 168 10.88 33.16 12.70
C LEU A 168 11.32 33.97 11.48
N GLU A 169 10.71 35.14 11.27
CA GLU A 169 11.07 36.08 10.20
C GLU A 169 12.50 36.57 10.38
N GLY A 170 13.30 36.47 9.30
CA GLY A 170 14.73 36.79 9.33
C GLY A 170 15.62 35.72 9.99
N LEU A 171 15.03 34.74 10.68
CA LEU A 171 15.75 33.59 11.22
C LEU A 171 15.82 32.44 10.20
N LEU A 172 14.74 32.14 9.50
CA LEU A 172 14.66 31.05 8.51
C LEU A 172 14.60 31.58 7.07
N PRO A 173 14.98 30.76 6.07
CA PRO A 173 14.84 31.13 4.66
C PRO A 173 13.41 31.54 4.31
N GLY A 174 13.26 32.62 3.54
CA GLY A 174 11.94 33.18 3.22
C GLY A 174 11.02 32.22 2.46
N ARG A 175 11.58 31.40 1.56
CA ARG A 175 10.81 30.38 0.82
C ARG A 175 10.21 29.33 1.76
N LEU A 176 10.96 28.90 2.78
CA LEU A 176 10.47 27.96 3.79
C LEU A 176 9.30 28.54 4.58
N LEU A 177 9.36 29.81 4.96
CA LEU A 177 8.27 30.50 5.66
C LEU A 177 7.02 30.62 4.77
N LEU A 178 7.19 31.02 3.50
CA LEU A 178 6.11 31.18 2.55
C LEU A 178 5.34 29.87 2.30
N LEU A 179 6.05 28.74 2.24
CA LEU A 179 5.44 27.42 2.07
C LEU A 179 4.42 27.14 3.19
N TRP A 180 4.80 27.32 4.45
CA TRP A 180 3.91 27.11 5.60
C TRP A 180 2.83 28.18 5.75
N GLN A 181 2.98 29.32 5.07
CA GLN A 181 1.95 30.36 4.94
C GLN A 181 0.97 30.11 3.77
N GLY A 182 1.01 28.93 3.15
CA GLY A 182 0.11 28.57 2.04
C GLY A 182 0.53 29.16 0.68
N ARG A 183 1.82 29.49 0.50
CA ARG A 183 2.40 29.92 -0.77
C ARG A 183 3.54 28.97 -1.17
N PRO A 184 3.22 27.73 -1.57
CA PRO A 184 4.23 26.73 -1.85
C PRO A 184 4.95 27.01 -3.19
N PRO A 185 6.11 26.37 -3.44
CA PRO A 185 6.79 26.46 -4.74
C PRO A 185 5.93 25.91 -5.90
N ALA A 186 6.19 26.39 -7.12
CA ALA A 186 5.48 25.95 -8.32
C ALA A 186 5.48 24.42 -8.53
N ALA A 187 6.55 23.73 -8.08
CA ALA A 187 6.63 22.28 -8.08
C ALA A 187 5.53 21.58 -7.25
N TYR A 188 5.13 22.16 -6.11
CA TYR A 188 4.04 21.63 -5.29
C TYR A 188 2.69 21.90 -5.96
N GLU A 189 2.50 23.12 -6.48
CA GLU A 189 1.28 23.51 -7.19
C GLU A 189 1.04 22.62 -8.43
N ALA A 190 2.10 22.28 -9.17
CA ALA A 190 1.99 21.43 -10.35
C ALA A 190 1.48 20.00 -10.04
N LEU A 191 1.90 19.42 -8.91
CA LEU A 191 1.42 18.11 -8.46
C LEU A 191 0.01 18.19 -7.83
N ASP A 192 -0.33 19.31 -7.21
CA ASP A 192 -1.70 19.57 -6.74
C ASP A 192 -2.70 19.67 -7.90
N LEU A 193 -2.31 20.29 -9.03
CA LEU A 193 -3.13 20.28 -10.25
C LEU A 193 -3.41 18.85 -10.74
N LEU A 194 -2.41 17.96 -10.69
CA LEU A 194 -2.60 16.55 -11.01
C LEU A 194 -3.56 15.86 -10.02
N ALA A 195 -3.42 16.11 -8.72
CA ALA A 195 -4.31 15.56 -7.69
C ALA A 195 -5.77 16.01 -7.86
N GLN A 196 -5.99 17.22 -8.37
CA GLN A 196 -7.30 17.75 -8.74
C GLN A 196 -7.84 17.22 -10.08
N GLY A 197 -7.09 16.37 -10.79
CA GLY A 197 -7.45 15.83 -12.09
C GLY A 197 -7.23 16.78 -13.28
N LYS A 198 -6.58 17.93 -13.07
CA LYS A 198 -6.32 18.96 -14.11
C LYS A 198 -5.05 18.63 -14.91
N LYS A 199 -5.10 17.55 -15.69
CA LYS A 199 -3.94 16.98 -16.40
C LYS A 199 -3.23 17.98 -17.34
N GLU A 200 -3.97 18.71 -18.17
CA GLU A 200 -3.40 19.67 -19.14
C GLU A 200 -2.74 20.89 -18.47
N GLU A 201 -3.26 21.33 -17.33
CA GLU A 201 -2.64 22.40 -16.55
C GLU A 201 -1.36 21.91 -15.87
N ALA A 202 -1.38 20.68 -15.34
CA ALA A 202 -0.21 20.05 -14.75
C ALA A 202 0.92 19.86 -15.78
N LEU A 203 0.61 19.46 -17.03
CA LEU A 203 1.60 19.36 -18.11
C LEU A 203 2.21 20.72 -18.49
N ARG A 204 1.38 21.76 -18.61
CA ARG A 204 1.85 23.12 -18.86
C ARG A 204 2.72 23.66 -17.72
N ALA A 205 2.36 23.33 -16.48
CA ALA A 205 3.19 23.65 -15.32
C ALA A 205 4.53 22.91 -15.39
N ALA A 206 4.54 21.61 -15.74
CA ALA A 206 5.75 20.81 -15.89
C ALA A 206 6.74 21.42 -16.92
N GLU A 207 6.25 21.95 -18.04
CA GLU A 207 7.09 22.65 -19.03
C GLU A 207 7.84 23.85 -18.44
N GLY A 208 7.16 24.62 -17.58
CA GLY A 208 7.76 25.76 -16.89
C GLY A 208 8.87 25.35 -15.91
N LEU A 209 8.85 24.10 -15.44
CA LEU A 209 9.76 23.57 -14.44
C LEU A 209 11.02 22.92 -15.04
N GLU A 210 11.04 22.59 -16.34
CA GLU A 210 12.15 21.87 -17.00
C GLU A 210 13.51 22.60 -16.92
N LYS A 211 13.48 23.93 -16.80
CA LYS A 211 14.69 24.77 -16.71
C LYS A 211 15.07 25.12 -15.27
N GLY A 212 14.27 24.71 -14.30
CA GLY A 212 14.46 24.98 -12.88
C GLY A 212 15.55 24.13 -12.22
N GLY A 213 15.52 24.10 -10.89
CA GLY A 213 16.40 23.30 -10.04
C GLY A 213 16.07 21.81 -10.05
N LEU A 214 16.72 21.04 -9.17
CA LEU A 214 16.46 19.63 -8.95
C LEU A 214 14.98 19.38 -8.60
N LEU A 215 14.40 20.15 -7.67
CA LEU A 215 12.99 20.03 -7.27
C LEU A 215 12.07 20.18 -8.49
N ASP A 216 12.28 21.23 -9.27
CA ASP A 216 11.44 21.57 -10.42
C ASP A 216 11.56 20.51 -11.53
N ARG A 217 12.79 20.16 -11.92
CA ARG A 217 13.03 19.16 -12.99
C ARG A 217 12.56 17.76 -12.60
N LEU A 218 12.75 17.38 -11.33
CA LEU A 218 12.26 16.11 -10.82
C LEU A 218 10.73 16.09 -10.83
N THR A 219 10.06 17.15 -10.38
CA THR A 219 8.60 17.27 -10.50
C THR A 219 8.13 17.21 -11.94
N ALA A 220 8.76 17.94 -12.87
CA ALA A 220 8.40 17.91 -14.28
C ALA A 220 8.49 16.48 -14.84
N HIS A 221 9.60 15.80 -14.57
CA HIS A 221 9.82 14.42 -14.97
C HIS A 221 8.75 13.47 -14.40
N LEU A 222 8.43 13.57 -13.10
CA LEU A 222 7.41 12.75 -12.45
C LEU A 222 6.01 13.01 -13.03
N LEU A 223 5.68 14.26 -13.37
CA LEU A 223 4.42 14.60 -14.03
C LEU A 223 4.34 13.98 -15.43
N TYR A 224 5.42 14.04 -16.22
CA TYR A 224 5.46 13.38 -17.53
C TYR A 224 5.32 11.86 -17.40
N ARG A 225 5.97 11.24 -16.40
CA ARG A 225 5.82 9.81 -16.12
C ARG A 225 4.39 9.46 -15.71
N ALA A 226 3.78 10.21 -14.81
CA ALA A 226 2.43 9.95 -14.30
C ALA A 226 1.32 10.16 -15.34
N LEU A 227 1.57 11.03 -16.32
CA LEU A 227 0.64 11.35 -17.40
C LEU A 227 0.98 10.64 -18.72
N GLU A 228 1.96 9.74 -18.72
CA GLU A 228 2.43 9.00 -19.89
C GLU A 228 2.81 9.91 -21.07
N ASP A 229 3.29 11.12 -20.78
CA ASP A 229 3.69 12.10 -21.78
C ASP A 229 5.08 11.76 -22.34
N GLY A 230 5.20 11.67 -23.67
CA GLY A 230 6.43 11.23 -24.35
C GLY A 230 7.69 12.03 -24.03
N ARG A 231 7.59 13.24 -23.47
CA ARG A 231 8.74 14.04 -23.01
C ARG A 231 9.49 13.44 -21.84
N TRP A 232 8.89 12.50 -21.10
CA TRP A 232 9.52 11.90 -19.92
C TRP A 232 10.92 11.33 -20.25
N LYS A 233 11.11 10.75 -21.44
CA LYS A 233 12.39 10.19 -21.90
C LYS A 233 13.49 11.25 -22.05
N GLY A 234 13.14 12.41 -22.59
CA GLY A 234 14.05 13.56 -22.71
C GLY A 234 14.36 14.15 -21.35
N SER A 235 13.34 14.32 -20.51
CA SER A 235 13.51 14.86 -19.15
C SER A 235 14.40 13.97 -18.27
N ALA A 236 14.31 12.64 -18.40
CA ALA A 236 15.17 11.69 -17.68
C ALA A 236 16.66 11.91 -18.00
N ARG A 237 17.00 12.06 -19.29
CA ARG A 237 18.38 12.34 -19.74
C ARG A 237 18.87 13.69 -19.26
N ALA A 238 18.05 14.73 -19.41
CA ALA A 238 18.37 16.06 -18.92
C ALA A 238 18.58 16.10 -17.40
N LEU A 239 17.80 15.32 -16.65
CA LEU A 239 17.93 15.20 -15.20
C LEU A 239 19.23 14.46 -14.82
N ALA A 240 19.57 13.37 -15.52
CA ALA A 240 20.77 12.59 -15.27
C ALA A 240 22.06 13.36 -15.63
N GLU A 241 22.02 14.17 -16.68
CA GLU A 241 23.13 15.06 -17.08
C GLU A 241 23.32 16.20 -16.08
N ALA A 242 22.23 16.84 -15.64
CA ALA A 242 22.30 17.95 -14.68
C ALA A 242 22.69 17.48 -13.27
N TYR A 243 22.23 16.28 -12.87
CA TYR A 243 22.44 15.72 -11.54
C TYR A 243 23.01 14.29 -11.64
N PRO A 244 24.28 14.13 -12.03
CA PRO A 244 24.89 12.82 -12.25
C PRO A 244 25.04 11.97 -10.99
N TYR A 245 24.78 12.54 -9.81
CA TYR A 245 24.74 11.87 -8.52
C TYR A 245 23.34 11.39 -8.11
N LEU A 246 22.31 11.64 -8.93
CA LEU A 246 20.94 11.16 -8.70
C LEU A 246 20.76 9.78 -9.35
N ALA A 247 20.80 8.72 -8.54
CA ALA A 247 20.67 7.35 -9.03
C ALA A 247 19.35 7.11 -9.78
N PHE A 248 18.25 7.67 -9.27
CA PHE A 248 16.93 7.63 -9.89
C PHE A 248 16.94 8.14 -11.34
N ALA A 249 17.65 9.23 -11.65
CA ALA A 249 17.68 9.77 -13.01
C ALA A 249 18.36 8.79 -13.99
N TRP A 250 19.41 8.09 -13.58
CA TRP A 250 20.06 7.08 -14.41
C TRP A 250 19.19 5.82 -14.60
N GLU A 251 18.43 5.43 -13.57
CA GLU A 251 17.42 4.38 -13.69
C GLU A 251 16.34 4.76 -14.72
N GLU A 252 15.86 6.00 -14.67
CA GLU A 252 14.89 6.55 -15.61
C GLU A 252 15.41 6.59 -17.05
N VAL A 253 16.68 6.96 -17.24
CA VAL A 253 17.35 6.84 -18.55
C VAL A 253 17.40 5.39 -19.02
N SER A 254 17.63 4.44 -18.11
CA SER A 254 17.64 3.02 -18.48
C SER A 254 16.27 2.52 -18.96
N PHE A 255 15.19 2.94 -18.29
CA PHE A 255 13.83 2.63 -18.73
C PHE A 255 13.49 3.25 -20.08
N ALA A 256 13.86 4.53 -20.30
CA ALA A 256 13.68 5.17 -21.60
C ALA A 256 14.44 4.42 -22.69
N ALA A 257 15.69 4.04 -22.43
CA ALA A 257 16.51 3.28 -23.35
C ALA A 257 15.95 1.87 -23.65
N PHE A 258 15.36 1.18 -22.67
CA PHE A 258 14.70 -0.10 -22.89
C PHE A 258 13.50 0.03 -23.86
N GLU A 259 12.63 1.00 -23.64
CA GLU A 259 11.49 1.25 -24.55
C GLU A 259 11.93 1.63 -25.97
N GLU A 260 13.10 2.25 -26.10
CA GLU A 260 13.67 2.67 -27.38
C GLU A 260 14.55 1.58 -28.02
N GLY A 261 14.68 0.40 -27.39
CA GLY A 261 15.54 -0.70 -27.87
C GLY A 261 17.04 -0.43 -27.79
N ARG A 262 17.47 0.58 -27.02
CA ARG A 262 18.87 1.03 -26.92
C ARG A 262 19.59 0.34 -25.75
N GLY A 263 19.82 -0.97 -25.87
CA GLY A 263 20.42 -1.80 -24.82
C GLY A 263 21.77 -1.31 -24.30
N GLU A 264 22.64 -0.79 -25.17
CA GLU A 264 23.95 -0.22 -24.79
C GLU A 264 23.80 1.03 -23.89
N GLU A 265 22.85 1.93 -24.22
CA GLU A 265 22.56 3.11 -23.40
C GLU A 265 21.98 2.71 -22.04
N ALA A 266 21.05 1.74 -22.03
CA ALA A 266 20.49 1.21 -20.78
C ALA A 266 21.59 0.64 -19.88
N ARG A 267 22.53 -0.13 -20.45
CA ARG A 267 23.68 -0.68 -19.72
C ARG A 267 24.53 0.42 -19.10
N GLU A 268 24.90 1.45 -19.87
CA GLU A 268 25.71 2.56 -19.37
C GLU A 268 25.02 3.33 -18.24
N ALA A 269 23.73 3.60 -18.38
CA ALA A 269 22.94 4.27 -17.37
C ALA A 269 22.88 3.44 -16.06
N LEU A 270 22.63 2.14 -16.16
CA LEU A 270 22.59 1.24 -15.00
C LEU A 270 23.94 1.11 -14.31
N LEU A 271 25.06 1.09 -15.05
CA LEU A 271 26.40 1.11 -14.45
C LEU A 271 26.67 2.40 -13.67
N LYS A 272 26.17 3.55 -14.15
CA LYS A 272 26.23 4.82 -13.41
C LYS A 272 25.35 4.79 -12.16
N ALA A 273 24.12 4.25 -12.26
CA ALA A 273 23.23 4.07 -11.11
C ALA A 273 23.84 3.14 -10.05
N LEU A 274 24.45 2.02 -10.45
CA LEU A 274 25.15 1.08 -9.57
C LEU A 274 26.40 1.67 -8.92
N LYS A 275 27.11 2.59 -9.58
CA LYS A 275 28.22 3.32 -8.95
C LYS A 275 27.75 4.16 -7.75
N LEU A 276 26.50 4.64 -7.79
CA LEU A 276 25.88 5.42 -6.72
C LEU A 276 25.22 4.52 -5.66
N ARG A 277 24.57 3.44 -6.09
CA ARG A 277 23.90 2.45 -5.21
C ARG A 277 24.30 1.01 -5.61
N PRO A 278 25.47 0.53 -5.16
CA PRO A 278 26.03 -0.76 -5.63
C PRO A 278 25.24 -1.99 -5.18
N ASP A 279 24.48 -1.87 -4.10
CA ASP A 279 23.71 -2.97 -3.51
C ASP A 279 22.20 -2.88 -3.84
N HIS A 280 21.81 -2.01 -4.78
CA HIS A 280 20.42 -1.91 -5.24
C HIS A 280 20.08 -3.05 -6.19
N TRP A 281 19.37 -4.07 -5.71
CA TRP A 281 19.11 -5.31 -6.44
C TRP A 281 18.41 -5.08 -7.79
N LEU A 282 17.47 -4.14 -7.88
CA LEU A 282 16.72 -3.86 -9.11
C LEU A 282 17.63 -3.37 -10.25
N TYR A 283 18.71 -2.66 -9.92
CA TYR A 283 19.68 -2.20 -10.93
C TYR A 283 20.46 -3.37 -11.51
N TRP A 284 20.75 -4.39 -10.70
CA TRP A 284 21.37 -5.63 -11.19
C TRP A 284 20.42 -6.44 -12.07
N THR A 285 19.14 -6.52 -11.71
CA THR A 285 18.11 -7.18 -12.53
C THR A 285 18.01 -6.50 -13.91
N ASN A 286 17.90 -5.17 -13.94
CA ASN A 286 17.82 -4.40 -15.17
C ASN A 286 19.14 -4.46 -15.95
N LEU A 287 20.29 -4.51 -15.27
CA LEU A 287 21.58 -4.68 -15.96
C LEU A 287 21.65 -6.03 -16.67
N GLY A 288 21.04 -7.07 -16.08
CA GLY A 288 20.85 -8.35 -16.73
C GLY A 288 20.09 -8.23 -18.06
N TRP A 289 18.97 -7.52 -18.05
CA TRP A 289 18.19 -7.21 -19.26
C TRP A 289 18.97 -6.38 -20.29
N ALA A 290 19.72 -5.39 -19.86
CA ALA A 290 20.57 -4.60 -20.77
C ALA A 290 21.63 -5.49 -21.44
N HIS A 291 22.29 -6.36 -20.68
CA HIS A 291 23.23 -7.33 -21.25
C HIS A 291 22.57 -8.29 -22.23
N TYR A 292 21.37 -8.79 -21.90
CA TYR A 292 20.57 -9.62 -22.78
C TYR A 292 20.29 -8.94 -24.13
N LEU A 293 19.80 -7.69 -24.12
CA LEU A 293 19.52 -6.93 -25.34
C LEU A 293 20.77 -6.65 -26.19
N THR A 294 21.95 -6.60 -25.57
CA THR A 294 23.24 -6.45 -26.25
C THR A 294 23.86 -7.79 -26.70
N GLY A 295 23.18 -8.92 -26.44
CA GLY A 295 23.63 -10.27 -26.80
C GLY A 295 24.65 -10.90 -25.84
N ASP A 296 24.96 -10.27 -24.71
CA ASP A 296 25.93 -10.76 -23.72
C ASP A 296 25.24 -11.62 -22.64
N LEU A 297 24.76 -12.80 -23.04
CA LEU A 297 24.07 -13.74 -22.14
C LEU A 297 24.89 -14.14 -20.89
N PRO A 298 26.21 -14.40 -20.97
CA PRO A 298 26.99 -14.70 -19.78
C PRO A 298 26.96 -13.58 -18.74
N ARG A 299 27.08 -12.31 -19.16
CA ARG A 299 26.97 -11.18 -18.23
C ARG A 299 25.54 -10.96 -17.75
N ALA A 300 24.53 -11.24 -18.57
CA ALA A 300 23.14 -11.20 -18.14
C ALA A 300 22.88 -12.15 -16.96
N ILE A 301 23.38 -13.38 -17.05
CA ILE A 301 23.31 -14.38 -15.98
C ILE A 301 24.05 -13.90 -14.73
N LEU A 302 25.28 -13.40 -14.85
CA LEU A 302 26.06 -12.90 -13.70
C LEU A 302 25.38 -11.73 -12.98
N ALA A 303 24.78 -10.80 -13.74
CA ALA A 303 24.03 -9.68 -13.19
C ALA A 303 22.79 -10.15 -12.43
N SER A 304 21.99 -11.04 -13.03
CA SER A 304 20.83 -11.65 -12.35
C SER A 304 21.23 -12.47 -11.12
N GLU A 305 22.34 -13.20 -11.17
CA GLU A 305 22.88 -13.90 -9.99
C GLU A 305 23.28 -12.95 -8.87
N ARG A 306 23.80 -11.76 -9.18
CA ARG A 306 24.07 -10.71 -8.18
C ARG A 306 22.77 -10.16 -7.61
N ALA A 307 21.75 -9.93 -8.46
CA ALA A 307 20.44 -9.46 -8.02
C ALA A 307 19.80 -10.42 -7.00
N VAL A 308 19.72 -11.73 -7.31
CA VAL A 308 19.12 -12.73 -6.41
C VAL A 308 19.93 -12.96 -5.12
N ARG A 309 21.24 -12.66 -5.12
CA ARG A 309 22.07 -12.69 -3.90
C ARG A 309 21.81 -11.48 -2.99
N LEU A 310 21.53 -10.31 -3.56
CA LEU A 310 21.23 -9.09 -2.81
C LEU A 310 19.81 -9.12 -2.24
N ALA A 311 18.84 -9.50 -3.05
CA ALA A 311 17.45 -9.65 -2.65
C ALA A 311 16.80 -10.81 -3.42
N PRO A 312 16.63 -11.98 -2.78
CA PRO A 312 15.88 -13.09 -3.37
C PRO A 312 14.40 -12.68 -3.58
N ASN A 313 13.96 -12.57 -4.83
CA ASN A 313 12.56 -12.31 -5.19
C ASN A 313 12.16 -13.04 -6.48
N ALA A 314 10.86 -13.22 -6.70
CA ALA A 314 10.32 -14.01 -7.81
C ALA A 314 10.77 -13.46 -9.18
N THR A 315 10.50 -12.18 -9.47
CA THR A 315 10.94 -11.48 -10.69
C THR A 315 12.42 -11.73 -11.05
N ALA A 316 13.34 -11.56 -10.09
CA ALA A 316 14.77 -11.73 -10.35
C ALA A 316 15.14 -13.19 -10.65
N TYR A 317 14.46 -14.17 -10.02
CA TYR A 317 14.63 -15.58 -10.36
C TYR A 317 13.99 -15.96 -11.70
N TYR A 318 12.87 -15.36 -12.09
CA TYR A 318 12.29 -15.55 -13.43
C TYR A 318 13.26 -15.06 -14.51
N ASN A 319 13.84 -13.87 -14.35
CA ASN A 319 14.84 -13.34 -15.29
C ASN A 319 16.09 -14.22 -15.35
N LEU A 320 16.59 -14.71 -14.20
CA LEU A 320 17.69 -15.68 -14.18
C LEU A 320 17.33 -16.98 -14.91
N GLY A 321 16.11 -17.48 -14.71
CA GLY A 321 15.58 -18.66 -15.39
C GLY A 321 15.52 -18.47 -16.91
N LEU A 322 15.04 -17.32 -17.37
CA LEU A 322 14.94 -16.94 -18.77
C LEU A 322 16.33 -16.90 -19.42
N PHE A 323 17.27 -16.15 -18.84
CA PHE A 323 18.61 -16.01 -19.41
C PHE A 323 19.36 -17.35 -19.47
N ARG A 324 19.19 -18.21 -18.46
CA ARG A 324 19.76 -19.56 -18.47
C ARG A 324 19.08 -20.49 -19.49
N ALA A 325 17.77 -20.37 -19.68
CA ALA A 325 17.04 -21.15 -20.68
C ALA A 325 17.51 -20.81 -22.11
N ILE A 326 17.64 -19.52 -22.41
CA ILE A 326 18.14 -19.02 -23.71
C ILE A 326 19.61 -19.43 -23.90
N TYR A 327 20.42 -19.36 -22.84
CA TYR A 327 21.81 -19.82 -22.87
C TYR A 327 21.97 -21.35 -23.05
N GLY A 328 20.90 -22.13 -22.85
CA GLY A 328 20.92 -23.60 -22.95
C GLY A 328 21.22 -24.33 -21.63
N ASP A 329 21.35 -23.63 -20.51
CA ASP A 329 21.53 -24.22 -19.18
C ASP A 329 20.19 -24.68 -18.60
N PHE A 330 19.78 -25.88 -19.01
CA PHE A 330 18.52 -26.48 -18.56
C PHE A 330 18.42 -26.62 -17.03
N LEU A 331 19.47 -27.12 -16.38
CA LEU A 331 19.43 -27.39 -14.94
C LEU A 331 19.39 -26.11 -14.13
N GLY A 332 20.20 -25.11 -14.52
CA GLY A 332 20.20 -23.82 -13.85
C GLY A 332 18.93 -23.02 -14.11
N ALA A 333 18.34 -23.10 -15.31
CA ALA A 333 17.05 -22.48 -15.61
C ALA A 333 15.92 -23.09 -14.76
N LYS A 334 15.84 -24.42 -14.73
CA LYS A 334 14.86 -25.12 -13.89
C LYS A 334 14.99 -24.74 -12.42
N ALA A 335 16.21 -24.71 -11.89
CA ALA A 335 16.45 -24.35 -10.49
C ALA A 335 16.03 -22.90 -10.17
N ALA A 336 16.25 -21.96 -11.10
CA ALA A 336 15.81 -20.59 -10.96
C ALA A 336 14.28 -20.47 -11.01
N TYR A 337 13.62 -21.11 -11.98
CA TYR A 337 12.16 -21.13 -12.06
C TYR A 337 11.48 -21.80 -10.86
N ASP A 338 12.04 -22.90 -10.33
CA ASP A 338 11.56 -23.52 -9.10
C ASP A 338 11.68 -22.59 -7.88
N ARG A 339 12.65 -21.66 -7.87
CA ARG A 339 12.77 -20.65 -6.82
C ARG A 339 11.78 -19.52 -7.06
N ALA A 340 11.62 -19.06 -8.30
CA ALA A 340 10.67 -18.03 -8.67
C ALA A 340 9.25 -18.42 -8.27
N LEU A 341 8.78 -19.59 -8.71
CA LEU A 341 7.43 -20.09 -8.43
C LEU A 341 7.11 -20.29 -6.93
N ARG A 342 8.13 -20.46 -6.08
CA ARG A 342 7.95 -20.56 -4.63
C ARG A 342 7.88 -19.22 -3.92
N LEU A 343 8.41 -18.17 -4.55
CA LEU A 343 8.39 -16.79 -4.04
C LEU A 343 7.25 -15.98 -4.65
N ASP A 344 6.70 -16.45 -5.76
CA ASP A 344 5.64 -15.80 -6.51
C ASP A 344 4.29 -16.02 -5.82
N GLU A 345 3.61 -14.94 -5.48
CA GLU A 345 2.26 -14.97 -4.90
C GLU A 345 1.16 -15.03 -5.99
N GLY A 346 1.54 -15.18 -7.26
CA GLY A 346 0.66 -15.27 -8.42
C GLY A 346 0.69 -14.03 -9.32
N GLU A 347 1.62 -13.12 -9.10
CA GLU A 347 1.72 -11.81 -9.76
C GLU A 347 2.76 -11.82 -10.90
N ASP A 348 3.86 -12.55 -10.73
CA ASP A 348 5.03 -12.43 -11.62
C ASP A 348 5.04 -13.47 -12.76
N VAL A 349 4.40 -14.63 -12.57
CA VAL A 349 4.44 -15.75 -13.53
C VAL A 349 3.89 -15.38 -14.91
N GLU A 350 2.90 -14.50 -14.98
CA GLU A 350 2.30 -14.10 -16.26
C GLU A 350 3.27 -13.30 -17.13
N ALA A 351 4.02 -12.37 -16.52
CA ALA A 351 5.09 -11.63 -17.20
C ALA A 351 6.18 -12.59 -17.69
N ALA A 352 6.61 -13.54 -16.86
CA ALA A 352 7.60 -14.53 -17.24
C ALA A 352 7.14 -15.44 -18.40
N LEU A 353 5.85 -15.79 -18.45
CA LEU A 353 5.28 -16.57 -19.55
C LEU A 353 5.27 -15.79 -20.86
N LYS A 354 4.96 -14.49 -20.81
CA LYS A 354 5.02 -13.61 -21.98
C LYS A 354 6.46 -13.47 -22.48
N ASP A 355 7.42 -13.26 -21.57
CA ASP A 355 8.84 -13.17 -21.92
C ASP A 355 9.39 -14.43 -22.59
N LEU A 356 8.83 -15.61 -22.27
CA LEU A 356 9.16 -16.90 -22.89
C LEU A 356 8.43 -17.15 -24.21
N GLU A 357 7.23 -16.59 -24.38
CA GLU A 357 6.46 -16.67 -25.63
C GLU A 357 7.14 -15.94 -26.79
N GLU A 358 7.82 -14.83 -26.50
CA GLU A 358 8.54 -14.01 -27.48
C GLU A 358 9.88 -14.64 -27.93
N ARG A 359 10.15 -15.89 -27.58
CA ARG A 359 11.44 -16.56 -27.76
C ARG A 359 11.31 -17.79 -28.65
N GLU A 360 12.28 -17.97 -29.52
CA GLU A 360 12.32 -19.08 -30.48
C GLU A 360 13.15 -20.28 -29.98
N GLU A 361 13.93 -20.10 -28.90
CA GLU A 361 14.78 -21.15 -28.36
C GLU A 361 13.92 -22.33 -27.86
N PRO A 362 14.30 -23.60 -28.17
CA PRO A 362 13.52 -24.77 -27.77
C PRO A 362 13.21 -24.83 -26.27
N LEU A 363 14.18 -24.42 -25.43
CA LEU A 363 14.00 -24.40 -23.99
C LEU A 363 13.01 -23.33 -23.51
N ALA A 364 12.80 -22.25 -24.27
CA ALA A 364 11.80 -21.26 -23.92
C ALA A 364 10.39 -21.85 -24.00
N LEU A 365 10.06 -22.56 -25.09
CA LEU A 365 8.78 -23.26 -25.22
C LEU A 365 8.60 -24.34 -24.15
N PHE A 366 9.66 -25.10 -23.84
CA PHE A 366 9.62 -26.08 -22.75
C PHE A 366 9.32 -25.40 -21.40
N PHE A 367 10.03 -24.32 -21.06
CA PHE A 367 9.84 -23.64 -19.78
C PHE A 367 8.52 -22.88 -19.72
N ARG A 368 7.98 -22.41 -20.85
CA ARG A 368 6.62 -21.87 -20.92
C ARG A 368 5.60 -22.94 -20.51
N ALA A 369 5.70 -24.15 -21.07
CA ALA A 369 4.85 -25.28 -20.65
C ALA A 369 5.05 -25.64 -19.16
N TYR A 370 6.30 -25.62 -18.70
CA TYR A 370 6.69 -25.93 -17.32
C TYR A 370 6.11 -24.97 -16.28
N LEU A 371 6.16 -23.67 -16.57
CA LEU A 371 5.59 -22.62 -15.73
C LEU A 371 4.06 -22.67 -15.79
N SER A 372 3.47 -22.82 -16.97
CA SER A 372 2.01 -22.96 -17.12
C SER A 372 1.45 -24.12 -16.30
N GLU A 373 2.09 -25.30 -16.36
CA GLU A 373 1.70 -26.49 -15.56
C GLU A 373 1.63 -26.15 -14.07
N ARG A 374 2.64 -25.42 -13.55
CA ARG A 374 2.78 -25.10 -12.12
C ARG A 374 1.91 -23.94 -11.69
N ALA A 375 1.57 -23.04 -12.60
CA ALA A 375 0.66 -21.93 -12.36
C ALA A 375 -0.82 -22.33 -12.51
N GLY A 376 -1.12 -23.60 -12.80
CA GLY A 376 -2.49 -24.08 -13.03
C GLY A 376 -3.07 -23.65 -14.39
N LEU A 377 -2.24 -23.24 -15.34
CA LEU A 377 -2.64 -22.81 -16.68
C LEU A 377 -2.57 -23.98 -17.68
N GLU A 378 -3.14 -23.78 -18.87
CA GLU A 378 -3.14 -24.80 -19.92
C GLU A 378 -1.71 -25.08 -20.41
N ALA A 379 -1.25 -26.31 -20.19
CA ALA A 379 0.12 -26.75 -20.49
C ALA A 379 0.21 -27.93 -21.46
N LYS A 380 -0.89 -28.68 -21.68
CA LYS A 380 -0.86 -29.90 -22.52
C LYS A 380 -0.53 -29.55 -23.96
N ALA A 381 -1.15 -28.50 -24.49
CA ALA A 381 -0.89 -28.00 -25.83
C ALA A 381 0.57 -27.57 -26.02
N LEU A 382 1.15 -26.89 -25.02
CA LEU A 382 2.54 -26.42 -25.07
C LEU A 382 3.55 -27.58 -25.04
N TYR A 383 3.34 -28.58 -24.18
CA TYR A 383 4.19 -29.77 -24.17
C TYR A 383 4.09 -30.58 -25.46
N ARG A 384 2.91 -30.69 -26.07
CA ARG A 384 2.72 -31.34 -27.38
C ARG A 384 3.47 -30.59 -28.48
N ALA A 385 3.29 -29.27 -28.56
CA ALA A 385 4.00 -28.42 -29.51
C ALA A 385 5.52 -28.56 -29.38
N PHE A 386 6.04 -28.59 -28.14
CA PHE A 386 7.47 -28.82 -27.91
C PHE A 386 7.95 -30.18 -28.42
N LEU A 387 7.18 -31.25 -28.19
CA LEU A 387 7.54 -32.60 -28.64
C LEU A 387 7.46 -32.76 -30.16
N GLU A 388 6.52 -32.10 -30.82
CA GLU A 388 6.38 -32.07 -32.27
C GLU A 388 7.53 -31.31 -32.93
N ALA A 389 7.86 -30.12 -32.41
CA ALA A 389 8.94 -29.29 -32.94
C ALA A 389 10.34 -29.85 -32.63
N HIS A 390 10.52 -30.48 -31.47
CA HIS A 390 11.83 -30.86 -30.95
C HIS A 390 11.90 -32.29 -30.38
N PRO A 391 11.54 -33.33 -31.17
CA PRO A 391 11.39 -34.70 -30.67
C PRO A 391 12.69 -35.35 -30.16
N ARG A 392 13.85 -34.85 -30.59
CA ARG A 392 15.19 -35.34 -30.20
C ARG A 392 15.88 -34.47 -29.15
N HIS A 393 15.22 -33.43 -28.64
CA HIS A 393 15.83 -32.54 -27.66
C HIS A 393 16.05 -33.28 -26.32
N PRO A 394 17.13 -33.02 -25.57
CA PRO A 394 17.38 -33.65 -24.26
C PRO A 394 16.23 -33.50 -23.24
N ALA A 395 15.40 -32.47 -23.39
CA ALA A 395 14.23 -32.23 -22.54
C ALA A 395 12.95 -33.00 -22.98
N ALA A 396 12.94 -33.63 -24.16
CA ALA A 396 11.77 -34.34 -24.68
C ALA A 396 11.26 -35.46 -23.75
N PRO A 397 12.12 -36.31 -23.13
CA PRO A 397 11.65 -37.30 -22.16
C PRO A 397 10.95 -36.68 -20.93
N LEU A 398 11.34 -35.46 -20.54
CA LEU A 398 10.71 -34.76 -19.41
C LEU A 398 9.34 -34.21 -19.82
N ALA A 399 9.22 -33.64 -21.02
CA ALA A 399 7.95 -33.19 -21.58
C ALA A 399 6.95 -34.35 -21.74
N GLN A 400 7.40 -35.52 -22.22
CA GLN A 400 6.56 -36.73 -22.31
C GLN A 400 6.05 -37.17 -20.93
N ARG A 401 6.92 -37.16 -19.92
CA ARG A 401 6.53 -37.50 -18.53
C ARG A 401 5.53 -36.49 -17.98
N ALA A 402 5.72 -35.20 -18.23
CA ALA A 402 4.79 -34.16 -17.81
C ALA A 402 3.42 -34.33 -18.47
N LEU A 403 3.39 -34.53 -19.79
CA LEU A 403 2.15 -34.77 -20.54
C LEU A 403 1.39 -36.00 -20.01
N LYS A 404 2.09 -37.12 -19.75
CA LYS A 404 1.49 -38.32 -19.16
C LYS A 404 0.89 -38.07 -17.77
N ARG A 405 1.53 -37.25 -16.94
CA ARG A 405 0.95 -36.87 -15.63
C ARG A 405 -0.32 -36.05 -15.81
N LEU A 406 -0.32 -35.14 -16.77
CA LEU A 406 -1.46 -34.30 -17.11
C LEU A 406 -2.59 -35.08 -17.80
N GLU A 407 -2.38 -36.28 -18.33
CA GLU A 407 -3.48 -37.12 -18.85
C GLU A 407 -4.35 -37.72 -17.75
N GLY A 408 -3.81 -37.83 -16.53
CA GLY A 408 -4.55 -38.22 -15.32
C GLY A 408 -4.95 -37.03 -14.46
N ASP A 409 -4.96 -35.81 -15.01
CA ASP A 409 -5.33 -34.63 -14.27
C ASP A 409 -6.80 -34.68 -13.82
N GLY A 410 -7.00 -34.30 -12.57
CA GLY A 410 -8.31 -34.35 -11.94
C GLY A 410 -8.40 -33.29 -10.87
N VAL A 411 -9.60 -32.77 -10.71
CA VAL A 411 -9.94 -31.92 -9.58
C VAL A 411 -10.96 -32.66 -8.73
N ALA A 412 -10.67 -32.78 -7.44
CA ALA A 412 -11.65 -33.18 -6.45
C ALA A 412 -12.27 -31.92 -5.84
N LEU A 413 -13.59 -31.95 -5.66
CA LEU A 413 -14.36 -30.88 -5.03
C LEU A 413 -15.15 -31.48 -3.88
N THR A 414 -14.91 -31.00 -2.67
CA THR A 414 -15.64 -31.38 -1.47
C THR A 414 -16.37 -30.18 -0.90
N LEU A 415 -17.69 -30.29 -0.73
CA LEU A 415 -18.47 -29.29 -0.03
C LEU A 415 -18.29 -29.48 1.49
N LEU A 416 -17.71 -28.49 2.17
CA LEU A 416 -17.40 -28.56 3.61
C LEU A 416 -18.61 -28.15 4.45
N ARG A 417 -19.11 -26.93 4.20
CA ARG A 417 -20.25 -26.34 4.92
C ARG A 417 -20.90 -25.23 4.09
N LEU A 418 -22.09 -24.83 4.51
CA LEU A 418 -22.83 -23.71 3.93
C LEU A 418 -23.01 -22.62 4.98
N VAL A 419 -22.60 -21.40 4.67
CA VAL A 419 -22.54 -20.28 5.63
C VAL A 419 -23.37 -19.09 5.12
N LEU A 420 -23.81 -18.22 6.04
CA LEU A 420 -24.41 -16.92 5.71
C LEU A 420 -23.36 -15.80 5.64
N ILE A 421 -22.29 -15.95 6.41
CA ILE A 421 -21.18 -15.01 6.53
C ILE A 421 -19.91 -15.80 6.20
N PRO A 422 -19.09 -15.38 5.21
CA PRO A 422 -17.86 -16.07 4.86
C PRO A 422 -16.95 -16.31 6.08
N GLY A 423 -16.45 -17.54 6.22
CA GLY A 423 -15.59 -17.96 7.34
C GLY A 423 -16.31 -18.33 8.65
N ASP A 424 -17.63 -18.15 8.72
CA ASP A 424 -18.42 -18.46 9.91
C ASP A 424 -18.86 -19.95 9.98
N ARG A 425 -19.73 -20.28 10.93
CA ARG A 425 -20.32 -21.61 11.16
C ARG A 425 -21.31 -22.03 10.08
N ASP A 426 -21.54 -23.34 9.99
CA ASP A 426 -22.61 -23.89 9.16
C ASP A 426 -23.96 -23.33 9.63
N ALA A 427 -24.72 -22.79 8.68
CA ALA A 427 -25.93 -22.03 8.94
C ALA A 427 -27.22 -22.79 8.58
N ARG A 428 -27.14 -24.08 8.24
CA ARG A 428 -28.34 -24.87 7.93
C ARG A 428 -29.25 -25.01 9.16
N PRO A 429 -30.59 -25.06 8.96
CA PRO A 429 -31.32 -24.93 7.70
C PRO A 429 -31.45 -23.47 7.22
N PHE A 430 -31.68 -23.26 5.92
CA PHE A 430 -31.77 -21.92 5.31
C PHE A 430 -33.21 -21.40 5.18
N ARG A 431 -33.35 -20.09 4.98
CA ARG A 431 -34.62 -19.38 4.75
C ARG A 431 -34.60 -18.57 3.44
N ALA A 432 -35.78 -18.28 2.92
CA ALA A 432 -35.92 -17.47 1.72
C ALA A 432 -35.35 -16.05 1.94
N GLY A 433 -34.59 -15.56 0.97
CA GLY A 433 -33.89 -14.28 1.00
C GLY A 433 -32.48 -14.32 1.60
N GLU A 434 -31.98 -15.48 2.04
CA GLU A 434 -30.64 -15.61 2.61
C GLU A 434 -29.57 -15.83 1.54
N ALA A 435 -28.47 -15.08 1.62
CA ALA A 435 -27.29 -15.32 0.80
C ALA A 435 -26.54 -16.57 1.31
N ILE A 436 -26.59 -17.65 0.53
CA ILE A 436 -25.94 -18.93 0.89
C ILE A 436 -24.58 -19.01 0.23
N PHE A 437 -23.53 -19.02 1.04
CA PHE A 437 -22.15 -19.18 0.58
C PHE A 437 -21.67 -20.62 0.83
N PRO A 438 -21.30 -21.39 -0.21
CA PRO A 438 -20.68 -22.68 -0.02
C PRO A 438 -19.18 -22.56 0.26
N GLU A 439 -18.72 -23.17 1.33
CA GLU A 439 -17.29 -23.35 1.58
C GLU A 439 -16.84 -24.72 1.08
N VAL A 440 -15.85 -24.71 0.20
CA VAL A 440 -15.42 -25.91 -0.54
C VAL A 440 -13.93 -26.14 -0.37
N ARG A 441 -13.54 -27.41 -0.39
CA ARG A 441 -12.15 -27.83 -0.54
C ARG A 441 -11.95 -28.33 -1.97
N LEU A 442 -11.02 -27.70 -2.68
CA LEU A 442 -10.57 -28.09 -4.00
C LEU A 442 -9.20 -28.76 -3.88
N GLU A 443 -9.01 -29.89 -4.55
CA GLU A 443 -7.72 -30.59 -4.60
C GLU A 443 -7.40 -30.94 -6.06
N GLY A 444 -6.24 -30.52 -6.54
CA GLY A 444 -5.77 -30.75 -7.90
C GLY A 444 -4.57 -31.69 -7.94
N SER A 445 -4.48 -32.48 -9.00
CA SER A 445 -3.34 -33.35 -9.29
C SER A 445 -2.87 -33.12 -10.73
N PRO A 446 -1.60 -32.72 -10.97
CA PRO A 446 -0.54 -32.46 -9.99
C PRO A 446 -0.67 -31.10 -9.27
N PHE A 447 -1.38 -30.14 -9.86
CA PHE A 447 -1.65 -28.81 -9.31
C PHE A 447 -3.11 -28.45 -9.59
N LEU A 448 -3.64 -27.48 -8.85
CA LEU A 448 -4.99 -26.98 -9.05
C LEU A 448 -5.03 -26.13 -10.34
N PRO A 449 -5.91 -26.44 -11.32
CA PRO A 449 -6.03 -25.63 -12.53
C PRO A 449 -6.74 -24.32 -12.19
N LYS A 450 -6.33 -23.18 -12.78
CA LYS A 450 -7.04 -21.90 -12.68
C LYS A 450 -8.40 -22.02 -13.39
N GLY A 451 -9.42 -21.39 -12.81
CA GLY A 451 -10.77 -21.45 -13.33
C GLY A 451 -11.76 -20.70 -12.46
N GLU A 452 -13.05 -20.96 -12.69
CA GLU A 452 -14.14 -20.33 -11.96
C GLU A 452 -14.86 -21.34 -11.06
N LEU A 453 -15.10 -20.94 -9.82
CA LEU A 453 -15.99 -21.62 -8.90
C LEU A 453 -17.41 -21.15 -9.16
N ARG A 454 -18.25 -22.07 -9.66
CA ARG A 454 -19.64 -21.80 -10.03
C ARG A 454 -20.57 -22.42 -9.00
N VAL A 455 -21.56 -21.66 -8.57
CA VAL A 455 -22.56 -22.09 -7.60
C VAL A 455 -23.92 -21.83 -8.23
N ALA A 456 -24.72 -22.90 -8.35
CA ALA A 456 -26.06 -22.84 -8.88
C ALA A 456 -27.06 -23.36 -7.84
N LEU A 457 -28.21 -22.72 -7.81
CA LEU A 457 -29.36 -23.15 -7.04
C LEU A 457 -30.46 -23.56 -8.01
N LEU A 458 -30.85 -24.83 -7.98
CA LEU A 458 -31.82 -25.42 -8.88
C LEU A 458 -33.14 -25.67 -8.15
N ALA A 459 -34.23 -25.07 -8.61
CA ALA A 459 -35.59 -25.37 -8.16
C ALA A 459 -36.17 -26.54 -8.99
N PRO A 460 -37.29 -27.16 -8.57
CA PRO A 460 -37.94 -28.22 -9.34
C PRO A 460 -38.36 -27.77 -10.74
N GLU A 461 -38.70 -26.48 -10.88
CA GLU A 461 -39.14 -25.85 -12.12
C GLU A 461 -37.99 -25.47 -13.07
N GLY A 462 -36.72 -25.50 -12.60
CA GLY A 462 -35.55 -25.06 -13.36
C GLY A 462 -34.51 -24.28 -12.52
N PRO A 463 -33.48 -23.69 -13.16
CA PRO A 463 -32.44 -22.93 -12.46
C PRO A 463 -33.02 -21.67 -11.81
N ALA A 464 -32.79 -21.50 -10.51
CA ALA A 464 -33.31 -20.38 -9.72
C ALA A 464 -32.29 -19.24 -9.55
N ALA A 465 -31.01 -19.57 -9.40
CA ALA A 465 -29.90 -18.63 -9.33
C ALA A 465 -28.60 -19.33 -9.76
N GLU A 466 -27.67 -18.60 -10.37
CA GLU A 466 -26.33 -19.10 -10.69
C GLU A 466 -25.35 -17.93 -10.61
N GLU A 467 -24.24 -18.15 -9.93
CA GLU A 467 -23.16 -17.17 -9.78
C GLU A 467 -21.81 -17.85 -10.01
N ALA A 468 -20.81 -17.06 -10.44
CA ALA A 468 -19.47 -17.53 -10.71
C ALA A 468 -18.42 -16.59 -10.12
N LYS A 469 -17.35 -17.17 -9.58
CA LYS A 469 -16.20 -16.42 -9.03
C LYS A 469 -14.91 -16.97 -9.62
N PRO A 470 -14.07 -16.14 -10.28
CA PRO A 470 -12.73 -16.57 -10.70
C PRO A 470 -11.87 -16.82 -9.45
N LEU A 471 -11.10 -17.91 -9.47
CA LEU A 471 -10.18 -18.23 -8.38
C LEU A 471 -8.74 -17.88 -8.77
N GLY A 472 -8.09 -17.09 -7.92
CA GLY A 472 -6.67 -16.77 -7.98
C GLY A 472 -5.94 -17.46 -6.82
N PHE A 473 -4.79 -18.05 -7.11
CA PHE A 473 -3.92 -18.66 -6.13
C PHE A 473 -2.47 -18.67 -6.64
N PRO A 474 -1.47 -18.70 -5.72
CA PRO A 474 -0.07 -18.78 -6.10
C PRO A 474 0.25 -20.05 -6.91
N PRO A 475 1.33 -20.05 -7.70
CA PRO A 475 1.82 -21.26 -8.35
C PRO A 475 2.12 -22.36 -7.33
N LEU A 476 2.19 -23.61 -7.82
CA LEU A 476 2.42 -24.83 -7.03
C LEU A 476 1.28 -25.18 -6.06
N THR A 477 0.15 -24.47 -6.11
CA THR A 477 -1.05 -24.79 -5.31
C THR A 477 -1.61 -26.15 -5.73
N THR A 478 -1.71 -27.08 -4.78
CA THR A 478 -2.32 -28.41 -4.97
C THR A 478 -3.68 -28.54 -4.30
N ALA A 479 -3.98 -27.71 -3.31
CA ALA A 479 -5.26 -27.68 -2.63
C ALA A 479 -5.60 -26.26 -2.15
N LEU A 480 -6.89 -25.94 -2.13
CA LEU A 480 -7.40 -24.64 -1.71
C LEU A 480 -8.74 -24.84 -0.97
N VAL A 481 -8.92 -24.16 0.16
CA VAL A 481 -10.24 -23.99 0.77
C VAL A 481 -10.74 -22.61 0.41
N GLU A 482 -11.94 -22.54 -0.15
CA GLU A 482 -12.46 -21.30 -0.72
C GLU A 482 -13.95 -21.14 -0.41
N THR A 483 -14.38 -19.89 -0.24
CA THR A 483 -15.79 -19.54 -0.16
C THR A 483 -16.30 -19.16 -1.56
N GLY A 484 -17.26 -19.93 -2.06
CA GLY A 484 -17.91 -19.68 -3.35
C GLY A 484 -18.83 -18.47 -3.32
N PRO A 485 -19.26 -17.98 -4.49
CA PRO A 485 -20.21 -16.88 -4.59
C PRO A 485 -21.55 -17.26 -3.95
N ALA A 486 -22.26 -16.27 -3.40
CA ALA A 486 -23.54 -16.49 -2.78
C ALA A 486 -24.65 -16.75 -3.80
N VAL A 487 -25.54 -17.68 -3.48
CA VAL A 487 -26.83 -17.84 -4.16
C VAL A 487 -27.97 -17.63 -3.18
N THR A 488 -29.03 -16.95 -3.64
CA THR A 488 -30.15 -16.55 -2.77
C THR A 488 -31.46 -17.21 -3.22
N PRO A 489 -32.07 -18.11 -2.42
CA PRO A 489 -33.40 -18.64 -2.70
C PRO A 489 -34.45 -17.55 -2.52
N LYS A 490 -35.25 -17.26 -3.55
CA LYS A 490 -36.27 -16.19 -3.49
C LYS A 490 -37.54 -16.59 -2.73
N ALA A 491 -37.85 -17.88 -2.67
CA ALA A 491 -39.08 -18.40 -2.05
C ALA A 491 -38.79 -19.67 -1.24
N PRO A 492 -39.64 -20.00 -0.24
CA PRO A 492 -39.55 -21.28 0.47
C PRO A 492 -39.79 -22.46 -0.49
N GLY A 493 -39.14 -23.59 -0.22
CA GLY A 493 -39.28 -24.78 -1.06
C GLY A 493 -38.06 -25.69 -1.06
N ARG A 494 -38.08 -26.68 -1.94
CA ARG A 494 -36.97 -27.62 -2.16
C ARG A 494 -36.07 -27.10 -3.27
N TYR A 495 -34.76 -27.12 -3.01
CA TYR A 495 -33.75 -26.74 -3.98
C TYR A 495 -32.64 -27.79 -4.01
N THR A 496 -31.84 -27.78 -5.08
CA THR A 496 -30.55 -28.48 -5.14
C THR A 496 -29.47 -27.42 -5.30
N LEU A 497 -28.55 -27.35 -4.35
CA LEU A 497 -27.33 -26.56 -4.50
C LEU A 497 -26.32 -27.38 -5.28
N GLU A 498 -25.84 -26.84 -6.39
CA GLU A 498 -24.78 -27.45 -7.20
C GLU A 498 -23.56 -26.53 -7.20
N VAL A 499 -22.41 -27.07 -6.82
CA VAL A 499 -21.12 -26.37 -6.87
C VAL A 499 -20.24 -27.07 -7.90
N ARG A 500 -19.69 -26.31 -8.84
CA ARG A 500 -18.88 -26.79 -9.97
C ARG A 500 -17.54 -26.07 -10.03
N TYR A 501 -16.49 -26.83 -10.35
CA TYR A 501 -15.16 -26.30 -10.64
C TYR A 501 -14.47 -27.16 -11.71
N GLY A 502 -14.37 -26.62 -12.93
CA GLY A 502 -13.95 -27.40 -14.09
C GLY A 502 -14.83 -28.65 -14.27
N PRO A 503 -14.26 -29.87 -14.35
CA PRO A 503 -15.04 -31.11 -14.45
C PRO A 503 -15.61 -31.59 -13.10
N ALA A 504 -15.18 -31.02 -11.97
CA ALA A 504 -15.61 -31.45 -10.64
C ALA A 504 -16.97 -30.86 -10.27
N ARG A 505 -17.82 -31.65 -9.62
CA ARG A 505 -19.15 -31.22 -9.13
C ARG A 505 -19.49 -31.81 -7.78
N ALA A 506 -20.17 -31.03 -6.94
CA ALA A 506 -20.87 -31.52 -5.75
C ALA A 506 -22.31 -30.98 -5.77
N SER A 507 -23.26 -31.81 -5.35
CA SER A 507 -24.67 -31.45 -5.28
C SER A 507 -25.23 -31.80 -3.91
N LEU A 508 -26.03 -30.90 -3.33
CA LEU A 508 -26.66 -31.08 -2.03
C LEU A 508 -28.13 -30.63 -2.09
N PRO A 509 -29.11 -31.48 -1.68
CA PRO A 509 -30.49 -31.04 -1.54
C PRO A 509 -30.63 -30.08 -0.35
N LEU A 510 -31.41 -29.02 -0.54
CA LEU A 510 -31.72 -27.99 0.44
C LEU A 510 -33.23 -27.84 0.62
N GLU A 511 -33.69 -27.82 1.87
CA GLU A 511 -35.04 -27.38 2.21
C GLU A 511 -34.96 -25.95 2.79
N VAL A 512 -35.65 -25.02 2.12
CA VAL A 512 -35.65 -23.59 2.45
C VAL A 512 -36.98 -23.21 3.08
N GLY A 513 -36.92 -22.67 4.30
CA GLY A 513 -38.07 -22.20 5.07
C GLY A 513 -38.49 -20.75 4.75
N PRO A 514 -39.56 -20.25 5.41
CA PRO A 514 -40.00 -18.84 5.30
C PRO A 514 -38.93 -17.85 5.81
N PRO A 515 -38.88 -16.60 5.32
CA PRO A 515 -37.88 -15.62 5.75
C PRO A 515 -37.80 -15.46 7.27
N SER A 516 -36.60 -15.18 7.81
CA SER A 516 -36.40 -14.93 9.24
C SER A 516 -35.66 -13.62 9.52
N LEU A 517 -36.21 -12.75 10.37
CA LEU A 517 -35.60 -11.50 10.81
C LEU A 517 -34.33 -11.73 11.62
N ALA A 518 -34.33 -12.70 12.55
CA ALA A 518 -33.15 -13.01 13.35
C ALA A 518 -31.95 -13.40 12.48
N ARG A 519 -32.20 -14.21 11.44
CA ARG A 519 -31.15 -14.65 10.51
C ARG A 519 -30.70 -13.55 9.55
N LYS A 520 -31.61 -12.65 9.13
CA LYS A 520 -31.26 -11.46 8.35
C LYS A 520 -30.35 -10.52 9.14
N LEU A 521 -30.68 -10.23 10.41
CA LEU A 521 -29.84 -9.41 11.28
C LEU A 521 -28.48 -10.06 11.52
N TYR A 522 -28.48 -11.38 11.80
CA TYR A 522 -27.25 -12.14 11.95
C TYR A 522 -26.33 -12.00 10.72
N ALA A 523 -26.88 -12.18 9.51
CA ALA A 523 -26.14 -12.04 8.26
C ALA A 523 -25.59 -10.63 8.01
N LEU A 524 -26.21 -9.60 8.58
CA LEU A 524 -25.71 -8.22 8.58
C LEU A 524 -24.64 -7.95 9.66
N GLY A 525 -24.26 -8.96 10.45
CA GLY A 525 -23.34 -8.80 11.57
C GLY A 525 -23.99 -8.12 12.79
N LEU A 526 -25.32 -8.08 12.84
CA LEU A 526 -26.07 -7.45 13.92
C LEU A 526 -26.56 -8.52 14.91
N LEU A 527 -26.01 -8.47 16.13
CA LEU A 527 -26.49 -9.21 17.29
C LEU A 527 -27.05 -8.20 18.30
N PRO A 528 -28.38 -7.96 18.30
CA PRO A 528 -28.98 -6.97 19.18
C PRO A 528 -28.72 -7.27 20.66
N LYS A 529 -28.46 -6.23 21.45
CA LYS A 529 -28.12 -6.26 22.87
C LYS A 529 -29.20 -5.56 23.70
N ASP A 530 -29.34 -5.97 24.95
CA ASP A 530 -30.11 -5.24 25.96
C ASP A 530 -29.32 -4.02 26.51
N LEU A 531 -29.95 -3.18 27.34
CA LEU A 531 -29.32 -2.02 27.98
C LEU A 531 -28.10 -2.36 28.87
N SER A 532 -27.93 -3.63 29.26
CA SER A 532 -26.78 -4.09 30.04
C SER A 532 -25.61 -4.55 29.16
N GLY A 533 -25.79 -4.51 27.83
CA GLY A 533 -24.81 -4.95 26.83
C GLY A 533 -24.80 -6.47 26.59
N ARG A 534 -25.78 -7.21 27.11
CA ARG A 534 -25.90 -8.66 26.87
C ARG A 534 -26.63 -8.91 25.55
N ASP A 535 -26.11 -9.84 24.76
CA ASP A 535 -26.74 -10.25 23.50
C ASP A 535 -28.12 -10.84 23.78
N LEU A 536 -29.13 -10.41 23.01
CA LEU A 536 -30.47 -10.94 23.09
C LEU A 536 -30.55 -12.37 22.55
N LEU A 537 -29.63 -12.76 21.66
CA LEU A 537 -29.51 -14.11 21.13
C LEU A 537 -28.04 -14.51 21.03
N THR A 538 -27.74 -15.79 21.27
CA THR A 538 -26.48 -16.36 20.82
C THR A 538 -26.52 -16.60 19.30
N PRO A 539 -25.36 -16.72 18.63
CA PRO A 539 -25.30 -17.12 17.22
C PRO A 539 -26.07 -18.40 16.89
N GLU A 540 -26.02 -19.41 17.77
CA GLU A 540 -26.76 -20.67 17.61
C GLU A 540 -28.27 -20.45 17.68
N GLU A 541 -28.73 -19.60 18.60
CA GLU A 541 -30.14 -19.25 18.72
C GLU A 541 -30.63 -18.45 17.51
N ALA A 542 -29.85 -17.48 17.03
CA ALA A 542 -30.17 -16.66 15.87
C ALA A 542 -30.35 -17.50 14.60
N LEU A 543 -29.51 -18.52 14.41
CA LEU A 543 -29.58 -19.44 13.28
C LEU A 543 -30.64 -20.55 13.47
N GLY A 544 -31.09 -20.81 14.70
CA GLY A 544 -32.04 -21.86 15.02
C GLY A 544 -33.47 -21.59 14.52
N GLU A 545 -34.31 -22.63 14.51
CA GLU A 545 -35.70 -22.52 14.03
C GLU A 545 -36.56 -21.55 14.85
N ARG A 546 -36.24 -21.40 16.14
CA ARG A 546 -36.94 -20.48 17.06
C ARG A 546 -36.28 -19.10 17.15
N GLY A 547 -35.22 -18.83 16.39
CA GLY A 547 -34.42 -17.61 16.53
C GLY A 547 -35.25 -16.32 16.40
N GLU A 548 -36.16 -16.26 15.43
CA GLU A 548 -37.05 -15.10 15.29
C GLU A 548 -37.99 -14.93 16.48
N VAL A 549 -38.62 -16.01 16.94
CA VAL A 549 -39.53 -15.95 18.09
C VAL A 549 -38.78 -15.46 19.32
N LEU A 550 -37.59 -16.01 19.59
CA LEU A 550 -36.74 -15.60 20.70
C LEU A 550 -36.29 -14.14 20.58
N LEU A 551 -35.89 -13.69 19.39
CA LEU A 551 -35.51 -12.29 19.15
C LEU A 551 -36.64 -11.35 19.56
N LEU A 552 -37.85 -11.61 19.06
CA LEU A 552 -39.00 -10.75 19.25
C LEU A 552 -39.48 -10.75 20.71
N GLU A 553 -39.53 -11.93 21.34
CA GLU A 553 -39.91 -12.08 22.74
C GLU A 553 -38.94 -11.38 23.69
N ARG A 554 -37.63 -11.62 23.54
CA ARG A 554 -36.58 -11.04 24.41
C ARG A 554 -36.41 -9.54 24.19
N THR A 555 -36.58 -9.05 22.95
CA THR A 555 -36.59 -7.62 22.69
C THR A 555 -37.78 -6.95 23.38
N ALA A 556 -38.99 -7.51 23.23
CA ALA A 556 -40.17 -6.97 23.89
C ALA A 556 -40.03 -6.99 25.42
N GLU A 557 -39.38 -8.00 26.00
CA GLU A 557 -39.04 -8.05 27.42
C GLU A 557 -38.06 -6.95 27.81
N ALA A 558 -36.93 -6.81 27.10
CA ALA A 558 -35.94 -5.77 27.36
C ALA A 558 -36.52 -4.34 27.27
N LEU A 559 -37.43 -4.09 26.32
CA LEU A 559 -38.14 -2.81 26.21
C LEU A 559 -39.04 -2.56 27.44
N ARG A 560 -39.76 -3.58 27.92
CA ARG A 560 -40.61 -3.48 29.12
C ARG A 560 -39.77 -3.24 30.38
N GLU A 561 -38.64 -3.92 30.52
CA GLU A 561 -37.70 -3.73 31.63
C GLU A 561 -37.10 -2.31 31.65
N ALA A 562 -36.92 -1.70 30.47
CA ALA A 562 -36.42 -0.33 30.34
C ALA A 562 -37.47 0.76 30.61
N ALA A 563 -38.77 0.44 30.55
CA ALA A 563 -39.85 1.42 30.68
C ALA A 563 -39.80 2.29 31.97
N PRO A 564 -39.43 1.76 33.16
CA PRO A 564 -39.27 2.57 34.37
C PRO A 564 -38.13 3.61 34.28
N LEU A 565 -37.14 3.38 33.42
CA LEU A 565 -35.98 4.26 33.23
C LEU A 565 -36.29 5.48 32.34
N ALA A 566 -37.35 5.41 31.54
CA ALA A 566 -37.80 6.48 30.65
C ALA A 566 -38.50 7.63 31.42
N THR A 567 -37.72 8.38 32.21
CA THR A 567 -38.23 9.37 33.16
C THR A 567 -38.29 10.81 32.65
N SER A 568 -37.61 11.11 31.53
CA SER A 568 -37.55 12.47 31.00
C SER A 568 -38.89 12.93 30.41
N GLU A 569 -39.14 14.23 30.46
CA GLU A 569 -40.38 14.84 29.94
C GLU A 569 -40.60 14.52 28.45
N ARG A 570 -39.51 14.48 27.67
CA ARG A 570 -39.53 14.11 26.24
C ARG A 570 -40.06 12.70 25.99
N LEU A 571 -39.75 11.73 26.86
CA LEU A 571 -40.17 10.33 26.71
C LEU A 571 -41.55 10.05 27.27
N ARG A 572 -42.05 10.91 28.18
CA ARG A 572 -43.37 10.81 28.81
C ARG A 572 -44.46 11.61 28.09
N SER A 573 -44.08 12.58 27.27
CA SER A 573 -45.03 13.39 26.50
C SER A 573 -45.60 12.57 25.33
N PRO A 574 -46.91 12.69 25.02
CA PRO A 574 -47.50 12.06 23.85
C PRO A 574 -46.86 12.52 22.54
N LEU A 575 -46.61 11.58 21.63
CA LEU A 575 -46.05 11.85 20.31
C LEU A 575 -47.09 12.57 19.44
N LYS A 576 -46.64 13.60 18.69
CA LYS A 576 -47.51 14.52 17.95
C LYS A 576 -47.90 14.05 16.54
N GLY A 577 -47.31 12.97 16.04
CA GLY A 577 -47.50 12.48 14.67
C GLY A 577 -46.94 11.06 14.49
N GLY A 578 -46.99 10.54 13.26
CA GLY A 578 -46.52 9.19 12.93
C GLY A 578 -47.45 8.05 13.38
N PRO A 579 -47.04 6.79 13.20
CA PRO A 579 -47.85 5.60 13.51
C PRO A 579 -48.15 5.42 15.01
N PHE A 580 -47.48 6.20 15.87
CA PHE A 580 -47.60 6.14 17.33
C PHE A 580 -48.23 7.39 17.94
N ALA A 581 -48.89 8.23 17.14
CA ALA A 581 -49.51 9.48 17.60
C ALA A 581 -50.44 9.25 18.81
N GLY A 582 -50.31 10.10 19.83
CA GLY A 582 -51.12 10.03 21.05
C GLY A 582 -50.60 9.07 22.14
N LYS A 583 -49.62 8.21 21.85
CA LYS A 583 -48.88 7.44 22.88
C LYS A 583 -47.56 8.12 23.22
N SER A 584 -47.06 7.93 24.43
CA SER A 584 -45.69 8.31 24.83
C SER A 584 -44.70 7.17 24.58
N VAL A 585 -43.39 7.48 24.50
CA VAL A 585 -42.35 6.45 24.37
C VAL A 585 -42.36 5.51 25.58
N GLN A 586 -42.57 6.06 26.79
CA GLN A 586 -42.68 5.25 28.00
C GLN A 586 -43.85 4.25 27.95
N GLU A 587 -45.01 4.66 27.42
CA GLU A 587 -46.16 3.74 27.25
C GLU A 587 -45.86 2.65 26.22
N LEU A 588 -45.20 2.97 25.11
CA LEU A 588 -44.79 2.00 24.09
C LEU A 588 -43.80 0.97 24.65
N LEU A 589 -42.83 1.41 25.46
CA LEU A 589 -41.91 0.51 26.16
C LEU A 589 -42.65 -0.43 27.11
N ARG A 590 -43.57 0.12 27.93
CA ARG A 590 -44.34 -0.66 28.92
C ARG A 590 -45.29 -1.68 28.27
N GLU A 591 -45.84 -1.36 27.11
CA GLU A 591 -46.79 -2.18 26.36
C GLU A 591 -46.12 -2.94 25.20
N ALA A 592 -44.78 -3.00 25.15
CA ALA A 592 -44.07 -3.58 24.02
C ALA A 592 -44.49 -5.04 23.77
N THR A 593 -44.79 -5.37 22.50
CA THR A 593 -45.17 -6.72 22.06
C THR A 593 -44.19 -7.26 21.01
N PRO A 594 -44.17 -8.58 20.77
CA PRO A 594 -43.38 -9.17 19.68
C PRO A 594 -43.67 -8.56 18.30
N GLU A 595 -44.90 -8.15 18.03
CA GLU A 595 -45.30 -7.49 16.77
C GLU A 595 -44.69 -6.09 16.64
N LEU A 596 -44.61 -5.35 17.74
CA LEU A 596 -43.94 -4.05 17.77
C LEU A 596 -42.44 -4.20 17.55
N ALA A 597 -41.81 -5.19 18.19
CA ALA A 597 -40.41 -5.54 17.97
C ALA A 597 -40.16 -5.97 16.51
N ARG A 598 -41.11 -6.69 15.88
CA ARG A 598 -41.03 -7.09 14.48
C ARG A 598 -40.97 -5.88 13.56
N ALA A 599 -41.91 -4.94 13.73
CA ALA A 599 -41.95 -3.72 12.91
C ALA A 599 -40.65 -2.90 13.05
N PHE A 600 -40.08 -2.85 14.25
CA PHE A 600 -38.77 -2.22 14.49
C PHE A 600 -37.65 -2.92 13.72
N TYR A 601 -37.50 -4.24 13.85
CA TYR A 601 -36.43 -4.95 13.16
C TYR A 601 -36.59 -5.03 11.65
N GLU A 602 -37.82 -5.00 11.12
CA GLU A 602 -38.06 -4.82 9.68
C GLU A 602 -37.43 -3.51 9.19
N LYS A 603 -37.52 -2.43 9.98
CA LYS A 603 -36.86 -1.16 9.68
C LYS A 603 -35.34 -1.22 9.86
N VAL A 604 -34.84 -1.91 10.88
CA VAL A 604 -33.39 -2.13 11.06
C VAL A 604 -32.79 -2.91 9.89
N VAL A 605 -33.51 -3.87 9.32
CA VAL A 605 -33.05 -4.60 8.12
C VAL A 605 -32.97 -3.68 6.89
N GLU A 606 -33.86 -2.69 6.78
CA GLU A 606 -33.81 -1.68 5.70
C GLU A 606 -32.70 -0.63 5.93
N ALA A 607 -32.43 -0.29 7.18
CA ALA A 607 -31.48 0.74 7.62
C ALA A 607 -30.66 0.23 8.84
N PRO A 608 -29.59 -0.57 8.61
CA PRO A 608 -28.79 -1.22 9.67
C PRO A 608 -28.20 -0.26 10.71
N GLU A 609 -27.90 0.97 10.30
CA GLU A 609 -27.38 2.05 11.13
C GLU A 609 -28.31 2.43 12.29
N LEU A 610 -29.62 2.14 12.17
CA LEU A 610 -30.59 2.40 13.23
C LEU A 610 -30.24 1.66 14.53
N LEU A 611 -29.61 0.48 14.44
CA LEU A 611 -29.22 -0.30 15.63
C LEU A 611 -27.95 0.26 16.30
N GLY A 612 -27.16 1.09 15.62
CA GLY A 612 -25.95 1.73 16.16
C GLY A 612 -24.97 0.74 16.79
N ASP A 613 -24.66 0.95 18.08
CA ASP A 613 -23.78 0.10 18.91
C ASP A 613 -24.43 -1.25 19.31
N GLN A 614 -25.39 -1.71 18.52
CA GLN A 614 -26.17 -2.93 18.73
C GLN A 614 -27.15 -2.87 19.92
N ASP A 615 -27.36 -1.71 20.54
CA ASP A 615 -28.31 -1.54 21.66
C ASP A 615 -29.75 -1.44 21.14
N ALA A 616 -30.52 -2.51 21.31
CA ALA A 616 -31.89 -2.61 20.80
C ALA A 616 -32.84 -1.59 21.44
N VAL A 617 -32.62 -1.24 22.72
CA VAL A 617 -33.55 -0.39 23.46
C VAL A 617 -33.36 1.07 23.08
N ASN A 618 -32.11 1.55 23.07
CA ASN A 618 -31.82 2.92 22.67
C ASN A 618 -32.12 3.15 21.18
N ALA A 619 -31.80 2.17 20.32
CA ALA A 619 -32.17 2.20 18.91
C ALA A 619 -33.69 2.28 18.72
N PHE A 620 -34.46 1.47 19.46
CA PHE A 620 -35.93 1.53 19.41
C PHE A 620 -36.47 2.90 19.82
N VAL A 621 -35.96 3.48 20.91
CA VAL A 621 -36.38 4.80 21.39
C VAL A 621 -36.10 5.88 20.33
N ASN A 622 -34.91 5.85 19.72
CA ASN A 622 -34.54 6.80 18.66
C ASN A 622 -35.43 6.64 17.43
N TRP A 623 -35.64 5.40 16.98
CA TRP A 623 -36.54 5.10 15.86
C TRP A 623 -37.96 5.63 16.09
N VAL A 624 -38.52 5.42 17.28
CA VAL A 624 -39.83 5.97 17.64
C VAL A 624 -39.82 7.50 17.61
N LEU A 625 -38.79 8.16 18.15
CA LEU A 625 -38.71 9.62 18.18
C LEU A 625 -38.52 10.24 16.79
N GLU A 626 -37.75 9.60 15.92
CA GLU A 626 -37.49 10.04 14.54
C GLU A 626 -38.70 9.83 13.62
N SER A 627 -39.51 8.80 13.87
CA SER A 627 -40.76 8.52 13.13
C SER A 627 -41.85 9.61 13.27
N VAL A 628 -41.59 10.63 14.09
CA VAL A 628 -42.48 11.75 14.41
C VAL A 628 -42.00 13.08 13.83
N THR A 629 -40.77 13.12 13.29
CA THR A 629 -40.24 14.26 12.54
C THR A 629 -40.73 14.21 11.09
N PRO A 630 -41.36 15.28 10.57
CA PRO A 630 -41.94 15.29 9.23
C PRO A 630 -40.92 15.20 8.10
#